data_AF-A0A6N6SBT1-F1
#
_entry.id   AF-A0A6N6SBT1-F1
#
_cell.length_a   1.000
_cell.length_b   1.000
_cell.length_c   1.000
_cell.angle_alpha   90.00
_cell.angle_beta   90.00
_cell.angle_gamma   90.00
#
_symmetry.space_group_name_H-M   'P 1'
#
loop_
_entity.id
_entity.type
_entity.pdbx_description
1 polymer ?
#
loop_
_entity_poly.entity_id
_entity_poly.type
_entity_poly.pdbx_seq_one_letter_code
_entity_poly.pdbx_strand_id
1 'polypeptide(L)'
;MTPEHWLAVLSRIAPGEPVDLDAGAPGPARTGAGLAGRIAATPPPSPRLWDRGDTGASWIGIRVDAPLADPARAALRLAAAALERGVTPVILTSLDSSGFERFGFRIERFLAGPGVDRAAWEAEMAAFWSFALIIDAVDVASLG
;
A
#
# COMPACT_ATOMS: atom_id res chain seq x y z
N MET A 1 2.17 -1.09 -12.32
CA MET A 1 1.58 -2.45 -12.34
C MET A 1 0.82 -2.61 -13.66
N THR A 2 0.66 -3.82 -14.20
CA THR A 2 0.00 -4.01 -15.51
C THR A 2 -1.51 -4.22 -15.40
N PRO A 3 -2.30 -4.03 -16.47
CA PRO A 3 -3.74 -4.35 -16.47
C PRO A 3 -4.04 -5.80 -16.07
N GLU A 4 -3.22 -6.76 -16.51
CA GLU A 4 -3.39 -8.18 -16.17
C GLU A 4 -3.23 -8.43 -14.68
N HIS A 5 -2.33 -7.68 -14.01
CA HIS A 5 -2.22 -7.73 -12.56
C HIS A 5 -3.53 -7.30 -11.90
N TRP A 6 -4.13 -6.20 -12.35
CA TRP A 6 -5.37 -5.69 -11.75
C TRP A 6 -6.58 -6.59 -12.04
N LEU A 7 -6.64 -7.23 -13.21
CA LEU A 7 -7.62 -8.29 -13.47
C LEU A 7 -7.46 -9.48 -12.51
N ALA A 8 -6.22 -9.86 -12.20
CA ALA A 8 -5.94 -10.90 -11.22
C ALA A 8 -6.25 -10.46 -9.78
N VAL A 9 -6.12 -9.18 -9.45
CA VAL A 9 -6.60 -8.63 -8.17
C VAL A 9 -8.11 -8.74 -8.10
N LEU A 10 -8.84 -8.28 -9.13
CA LEU A 10 -10.30 -8.35 -9.18
C LEU A 10 -10.84 -9.76 -8.99
N SER A 11 -10.21 -10.78 -9.59
CA SER A 11 -10.66 -12.17 -9.45
C SER A 11 -10.50 -12.76 -8.05
N ARG A 12 -9.69 -12.13 -7.19
CA ARG A 12 -9.48 -12.54 -5.79
C ARG A 12 -10.40 -11.83 -4.81
N ILE A 13 -11.11 -10.79 -5.25
CA ILE A 13 -11.98 -10.03 -4.36
C ILE A 13 -13.24 -10.83 -4.08
N ALA A 14 -13.32 -11.37 -2.88
CA ALA A 14 -14.49 -12.02 -2.33
C ALA A 14 -14.91 -11.32 -1.03
N PRO A 15 -16.22 -11.32 -0.69
CA PRO A 15 -16.72 -10.70 0.53
C PRO A 15 -16.30 -11.46 1.79
N GLY A 16 -16.10 -12.79 1.68
CA GLY A 16 -15.65 -13.62 2.79
C GLY A 16 -14.14 -13.51 3.04
N GLU A 17 -13.74 -13.55 4.31
CA GLU A 17 -12.32 -13.69 4.65
C GLU A 17 -11.84 -15.12 4.37
N PRO A 18 -10.58 -15.31 3.93
CA PRO A 18 -9.97 -16.62 3.90
C PRO A 18 -10.03 -17.25 5.30
N VAL A 19 -10.27 -18.56 5.36
CA VAL A 19 -10.18 -19.30 6.62
C VAL A 19 -8.75 -19.23 7.13
N ASP A 20 -8.57 -18.66 8.32
CA ASP A 20 -7.27 -18.65 9.00
C ASP A 20 -7.02 -20.05 9.59
N LEU A 21 -6.13 -20.81 8.92
CA LEU A 21 -5.72 -22.14 9.37
C LEU A 21 -4.81 -22.08 10.60
N ASP A 22 -4.24 -20.91 10.87
CA ASP A 22 -3.34 -20.66 12.00
C ASP A 22 -4.08 -19.96 13.17
N ALA A 23 -5.42 -19.91 13.13
CA ALA A 23 -6.23 -19.30 14.19
C ALA A 23 -5.93 -19.94 15.56
N GLY A 24 -5.18 -19.21 16.40
CA GLY A 24 -4.74 -19.67 17.73
C GLY A 24 -3.23 -19.88 17.88
N ALA A 25 -2.46 -19.83 16.80
CA ALA A 25 -1.02 -19.70 16.87
C ALA A 25 -0.64 -18.21 16.99
N PRO A 26 0.35 -17.84 17.83
CA PRO A 26 0.90 -16.49 17.78
C PRO A 26 1.48 -16.27 16.38
N GLY A 27 0.89 -15.35 15.62
CA GLY A 27 1.41 -14.97 14.32
C GLY A 27 2.87 -14.54 14.43
N PRO A 28 3.72 -14.81 13.43
CA PRO A 28 5.12 -14.44 13.49
C PRO A 28 5.20 -12.92 13.71
N ALA A 29 5.90 -12.52 14.78
CA ALA A 29 6.20 -11.12 15.00
C ALA A 29 6.92 -10.60 13.75
N ARG A 30 6.26 -9.73 12.98
CA ARG A 30 6.87 -9.11 11.82
C ARG A 30 7.80 -8.02 12.32
N THR A 31 9.00 -8.42 12.75
CA THR A 31 10.10 -7.48 12.93
C THR A 31 10.51 -7.02 11.53
N GLY A 32 9.89 -5.95 11.06
CA GLY A 32 10.45 -5.17 9.97
C GLY A 32 11.81 -4.69 10.43
N ALA A 33 12.88 -5.36 10.00
CA ALA A 33 14.18 -4.74 10.00
C ALA A 33 14.05 -3.59 9.00
N GLY A 34 13.63 -2.42 9.49
CA GLY A 34 13.83 -1.19 8.75
C GLY A 34 15.28 -1.17 8.28
N LEU A 35 15.56 -0.49 7.18
CA LEU A 35 16.93 -0.19 6.75
C LEU A 35 17.64 0.76 7.75
N ALA A 36 17.48 0.53 9.05
CA ALA A 36 18.22 1.08 10.16
C ALA A 36 19.64 0.50 10.13
N GLY A 37 20.36 0.95 9.12
CA GLY A 37 21.74 0.64 8.84
C GLY A 37 22.26 1.66 7.85
N ARG A 38 21.98 2.95 8.07
CA ARG A 38 22.67 4.02 7.36
C ARG A 38 24.11 4.03 7.86
N ILE A 39 24.93 3.13 7.31
CA ILE A 39 26.38 3.21 7.45
C ILE A 39 26.75 4.54 6.81
N ALA A 40 27.44 5.41 7.55
CA ALA A 40 27.75 6.78 7.13
C ALA A 40 28.66 6.88 5.87
N ALA A 41 28.95 5.76 5.21
CA ALA A 41 29.83 5.63 4.06
C ALA A 41 29.22 4.86 2.88
N THR A 42 27.90 4.66 2.82
CA THR A 42 27.28 4.06 1.63
C THR A 42 27.29 5.10 0.50
N PRO A 43 27.86 4.79 -0.69
CA PRO A 43 27.79 5.70 -1.82
C PRO A 43 26.33 6.09 -2.10
N PRO A 44 26.07 7.33 -2.55
CA PRO A 44 24.72 7.72 -2.94
C PRO A 44 24.24 6.70 -3.97
N PRO A 45 23.03 6.18 -3.81
CA PRO A 45 22.66 5.08 -4.66
C PRO A 45 22.47 5.58 -6.10
N SER A 46 22.74 4.72 -7.07
CA SER A 46 22.81 5.11 -8.48
C SER A 46 21.51 5.77 -8.95
N PRO A 47 21.50 6.96 -9.55
CA PRO A 47 20.27 7.58 -10.06
C PRO A 47 19.53 6.69 -11.07
N ARG A 48 20.22 5.73 -11.71
CA ARG A 48 19.59 4.75 -12.60
C ARG A 48 18.77 3.67 -11.89
N LEU A 49 18.96 3.47 -10.58
CA LEU A 49 18.11 2.58 -9.78
C LEU A 49 16.67 3.10 -9.69
N TRP A 50 16.48 4.40 -9.96
CA TRP A 50 15.19 5.10 -9.97
C TRP A 50 14.77 5.55 -11.36
N ASP A 51 15.45 5.09 -12.42
CA ASP A 51 15.05 5.39 -13.79
C ASP A 51 13.74 4.65 -14.10
N ARG A 52 12.63 5.32 -13.83
CA ARG A 52 11.30 4.85 -14.21
C ARG A 52 11.10 5.32 -15.64
N GLY A 53 11.17 4.39 -16.58
CA GLY A 53 10.61 4.62 -17.91
C GLY A 53 9.18 5.15 -17.75
N ASP A 54 8.81 6.15 -18.54
CA ASP A 54 7.47 6.69 -18.52
C ASP A 54 6.50 5.59 -18.95
N THR A 55 5.81 5.02 -17.96
CA THR A 55 4.85 3.94 -18.17
C THR A 55 3.44 4.48 -18.35
N GLY A 56 3.25 5.80 -18.24
CA GLY A 56 1.93 6.44 -18.20
C GLY A 56 1.08 6.09 -16.97
N ALA A 57 1.60 5.26 -16.04
CA ALA A 57 0.89 4.85 -14.84
C ALA A 57 1.03 5.91 -13.74
N SER A 58 -0.09 6.51 -13.33
CA SER A 58 -0.14 7.46 -12.22
C SER A 58 -0.30 6.70 -10.90
N TRP A 59 0.45 7.06 -9.85
CA TRP A 59 0.32 6.41 -8.55
C TRP A 59 -0.55 7.25 -7.61
N ILE A 60 -1.35 6.58 -6.79
CA ILE A 60 -2.15 7.23 -5.73
C ILE A 60 -1.89 6.55 -4.39
N GLY A 61 -1.76 7.35 -3.34
CA GLY A 61 -1.66 6.83 -1.97
C GLY A 61 -3.05 6.66 -1.37
N ILE A 62 -3.28 5.54 -0.69
CA ILE A 62 -4.54 5.25 0.02
C ILE A 62 -4.22 5.10 1.50
N ARG A 63 -4.62 6.07 2.31
CA ARG A 63 -4.40 6.05 3.75
C ARG A 63 -5.40 5.14 4.45
N VAL A 64 -4.90 4.18 5.23
CA VAL A 64 -5.69 3.25 6.04
C VAL A 64 -5.16 3.30 7.46
N ASP A 65 -5.75 4.16 8.30
CA ASP A 65 -5.33 4.33 9.69
C ASP A 65 -6.19 3.55 10.69
N ALA A 66 -7.34 3.03 10.24
CA ALA A 66 -8.23 2.18 11.02
C ALA A 66 -8.74 1.02 10.16
N PRO A 67 -9.06 -0.14 10.77
CA PRO A 67 -9.68 -1.26 10.07
C PRO A 67 -10.98 -0.82 9.38
N LEU A 68 -11.12 -1.18 8.11
CA LEU A 68 -12.36 -0.94 7.35
C LEU A 68 -13.39 -2.02 7.67
N ALA A 69 -14.67 -1.64 7.73
CA ALA A 69 -15.77 -2.60 7.91
C ALA A 69 -15.93 -3.55 6.71
N ASP A 70 -15.68 -3.06 5.50
CA ASP A 70 -15.76 -3.84 4.24
C ASP A 70 -14.57 -3.49 3.33
N PRO A 71 -13.38 -4.07 3.58
CA PRO A 71 -12.20 -3.82 2.75
C PRO A 71 -12.37 -4.38 1.32
N ALA A 72 -13.24 -5.37 1.11
CA ALA A 72 -13.49 -5.94 -0.21
C ALA A 72 -14.15 -4.93 -1.15
N ARG A 73 -15.14 -4.16 -0.64
CA ARG A 73 -15.78 -3.09 -1.40
C ARG A 73 -14.81 -1.98 -1.81
N ALA A 74 -13.96 -1.54 -0.89
CA ALA A 74 -12.93 -0.55 -1.19
C ALA A 74 -11.92 -1.09 -2.21
N ALA A 75 -11.46 -2.34 -2.04
CA ALA A 75 -10.54 -3.00 -2.97
C ALA A 75 -11.12 -3.10 -4.38
N LEU A 76 -12.41 -3.42 -4.52
CA LEU A 76 -13.08 -3.51 -5.81
C LEU A 76 -13.03 -2.17 -6.55
N ARG A 77 -13.35 -1.08 -5.84
CA ARG A 77 -13.34 0.28 -6.40
C ARG A 77 -11.95 0.73 -6.82
N LEU A 78 -10.95 0.45 -5.99
CA LEU A 78 -9.56 0.79 -6.29
C LEU A 78 -9.02 -0.01 -7.48
N ALA A 79 -9.33 -1.30 -7.56
CA ALA A 79 -8.93 -2.14 -8.69
C ALA A 79 -9.65 -1.73 -9.99
N ALA A 80 -10.94 -1.36 -9.91
CA ALA A 80 -11.68 -0.80 -11.04
C ALA A 80 -11.07 0.53 -11.52
N ALA A 81 -10.80 1.47 -10.60
CA ALA A 81 -10.13 2.72 -10.92
C ALA A 81 -8.76 2.49 -11.57
N ALA A 82 -8.03 1.47 -11.12
CA ALA A 82 -6.74 1.12 -11.69
C ALA A 82 -6.81 0.65 -13.15
N LEU A 83 -7.83 -0.14 -13.49
CA LEU A 83 -8.07 -0.58 -14.86
C LEU A 83 -8.63 0.54 -15.74
N GLU A 84 -9.59 1.30 -15.24
CA GLU A 84 -10.31 2.30 -16.04
C GLU A 84 -9.52 3.59 -16.24
N ARG A 85 -8.73 4.00 -15.24
CA ARG A 85 -8.01 5.29 -15.24
C ARG A 85 -6.49 5.16 -15.23
N GLY A 86 -5.95 3.94 -15.27
CA GLY A 86 -4.51 3.71 -15.27
C GLY A 86 -3.80 4.17 -13.99
N VAL A 87 -4.54 4.32 -12.88
CA VAL A 87 -3.97 4.67 -11.58
C VAL A 87 -3.48 3.42 -10.84
N THR A 88 -2.40 3.52 -10.08
CA THR A 88 -1.85 2.40 -9.31
C THR A 88 -1.95 2.74 -7.83
N PRO A 89 -2.95 2.21 -7.10
CA PRO A 89 -3.10 2.46 -5.67
C PRO A 89 -2.03 1.75 -4.84
N VAL A 90 -1.45 2.49 -3.90
CA VAL A 90 -0.52 2.00 -2.86
C VAL A 90 -1.13 2.31 -1.50
N ILE A 91 -1.27 1.29 -0.67
CA ILE A 91 -1.86 1.41 0.66
C ILE A 91 -0.80 1.92 1.63
N LEU A 92 -1.10 3.00 2.33
CA LEU A 92 -0.28 3.59 3.38
C LEU A 92 -0.96 3.31 4.73
N THR A 93 -0.30 2.60 5.63
CA THR A 93 -0.95 2.17 6.89
C THR A 93 0.03 2.06 8.04
N SER A 94 -0.44 2.29 9.26
CA SER A 94 0.27 1.93 10.50
C SER A 94 -0.21 0.62 11.12
N LEU A 95 -1.23 -0.01 10.53
CA LEU A 95 -1.82 -1.26 11.03
C LEU A 95 -0.92 -2.44 10.68
N ASP A 96 -0.95 -3.48 11.52
CA ASP A 96 -0.27 -4.76 11.24
C ASP A 96 -0.87 -5.48 10.03
N SER A 97 -2.17 -5.28 9.80
CA SER A 97 -2.94 -5.76 8.67
C SER A 97 -3.98 -4.72 8.27
N SER A 98 -3.99 -4.32 7.00
CA SER A 98 -4.96 -3.37 6.44
C SER A 98 -6.21 -4.05 5.87
N GLY A 99 -6.14 -5.36 5.63
CA GLY A 99 -7.15 -6.13 4.91
C GLY A 99 -6.97 -6.13 3.39
N PHE A 100 -6.12 -5.26 2.84
CA PHE A 100 -5.83 -5.21 1.40
C PHE A 100 -4.74 -6.19 0.95
N GLU A 101 -3.93 -6.68 1.90
CA GLU A 101 -2.85 -7.65 1.67
C GLU A 101 -3.36 -8.89 0.92
N ARG A 102 -4.53 -9.41 1.32
CA ARG A 102 -5.12 -10.63 0.74
C ARG A 102 -5.51 -10.50 -0.72
N PHE A 103 -5.74 -9.27 -1.19
CA PHE A 103 -6.10 -9.00 -2.58
C PHE A 103 -4.87 -8.76 -3.47
N GLY A 104 -3.70 -8.56 -2.87
CA GLY A 104 -2.44 -8.35 -3.60
C GLY A 104 -2.08 -6.88 -3.83
N PHE A 105 -2.64 -5.95 -3.05
CA PHE A 105 -2.24 -4.55 -3.11
C PHE A 105 -0.82 -4.34 -2.56
N ARG A 106 -0.14 -3.32 -3.08
CA ARG A 106 1.12 -2.84 -2.50
C ARG A 106 0.84 -2.11 -1.20
N ILE A 107 1.54 -2.49 -0.13
CA ILE A 107 1.43 -1.87 1.20
C ILE A 107 2.77 -1.23 1.56
N GLU A 108 2.73 0.03 1.96
CA GLU A 108 3.83 0.72 2.65
C GLU A 108 3.41 0.97 4.10
N ARG A 109 4.22 0.45 5.04
CA ARG A 109 3.90 0.55 6.46
C ARG A 109 4.67 1.67 7.13
N PHE A 110 3.93 2.51 7.83
CA PHE A 110 4.47 3.47 8.77
C PHE A 110 4.75 2.78 10.10
N LEU A 111 5.99 2.84 10.55
CA LEU A 111 6.40 2.34 11.86
C LEU A 111 6.42 3.50 12.85
N ALA A 112 5.40 3.57 13.69
CA ALA A 112 5.34 4.59 14.74
C ALA A 112 6.49 4.38 15.74
N GLY A 113 7.12 5.48 16.15
CA GLY A 113 8.21 5.46 17.13
C GLY A 113 8.55 6.85 17.63
N PRO A 114 9.36 6.96 18.71
CA PRO A 114 9.81 8.24 19.22
C PRO A 114 10.49 9.08 18.15
N GLY A 115 10.04 10.32 17.95
CA GLY A 115 10.61 11.24 16.95
C GLY A 115 10.27 10.93 15.49
N VAL A 116 9.41 9.94 15.22
CA VAL A 116 8.95 9.64 13.86
C VAL A 116 7.76 10.53 13.52
N ASP A 117 7.90 11.33 12.47
CA ASP A 117 6.84 12.19 11.94
C ASP A 117 6.12 11.51 10.76
N ARG A 118 4.81 11.31 10.91
CA ARG A 118 3.94 10.73 9.88
C ARG A 118 3.90 11.59 8.62
N ALA A 119 3.82 12.91 8.75
CA ALA A 119 3.72 13.81 7.61
C ALA A 119 5.01 13.79 6.77
N ALA A 120 6.17 13.78 7.44
CA ALA A 120 7.46 13.63 6.78
C ALA A 120 7.58 12.28 6.04
N TRP A 121 7.13 11.18 6.65
CA TRP A 121 7.08 9.88 6.00
C TRP A 121 6.14 9.86 4.79
N GLU A 122 4.93 10.44 4.91
CA GLU A 122 4.00 10.53 3.78
C GLU A 122 4.57 11.38 2.63
N ALA A 123 5.28 12.46 2.94
CA ALA A 123 5.97 13.27 1.94
C ALA A 123 7.10 12.49 1.24
N GLU A 124 7.86 11.67 1.98
CA GLU A 124 8.86 10.77 1.41
C GLU A 124 8.20 9.72 0.51
N MET A 125 7.09 9.10 0.94
CA MET A 125 6.35 8.13 0.13
C MET A 125 5.75 8.78 -1.12
N ALA A 126 5.22 9.99 -1.01
CA ALA A 126 4.72 10.76 -2.14
C ALA A 126 5.82 11.07 -3.15
N ALA A 127 7.01 11.46 -2.71
CA ALA A 127 8.15 11.67 -3.59
C ALA A 127 8.65 10.36 -4.20
N PHE A 128 8.78 9.31 -3.39
CA PHE A 128 9.29 8.01 -3.82
C PHE A 128 8.37 7.36 -4.86
N TRP A 129 7.07 7.34 -4.64
CA TRP A 129 6.10 6.77 -5.57
C TRP A 129 5.62 7.76 -6.64
N SER A 130 5.98 9.04 -6.52
CA SER A 130 5.43 10.12 -7.35
C SER A 130 3.90 10.15 -7.28
N PHE A 131 3.35 10.11 -6.07
CA PHE A 131 1.89 10.14 -5.88
C PHE A 131 1.30 11.45 -6.39
N ALA A 132 0.21 11.35 -7.16
CA ALA A 132 -0.58 12.52 -7.54
C ALA A 132 -1.37 13.08 -6.34
N LEU A 133 -1.80 12.20 -5.44
CA LEU A 133 -2.61 12.51 -4.27
C LEU A 133 -2.58 11.35 -3.27
N ILE A 134 -2.86 11.67 -2.01
CA ILE A 134 -3.13 10.70 -0.95
C ILE A 134 -4.57 10.91 -0.49
N ILE A 135 -5.39 9.86 -0.49
CA ILE A 135 -6.80 9.88 -0.07
C ILE A 135 -7.06 8.91 1.07
N ASP A 136 -8.04 9.22 1.91
CA ASP A 136 -8.44 8.33 2.99
C ASP A 136 -9.32 7.19 2.48
N ALA A 137 -9.05 5.98 2.96
CA ALA A 137 -9.78 4.78 2.53
C ALA A 137 -11.25 4.79 2.94
N VAL A 138 -11.60 5.57 3.98
CA VAL A 138 -13.00 5.79 4.38
C VAL A 138 -13.76 6.54 3.28
N ASP A 139 -13.12 7.50 2.60
CA ASP A 139 -13.73 8.21 1.47
C ASP A 139 -13.92 7.28 0.27
N VAL A 140 -12.94 6.41 0.00
CA VAL A 140 -13.07 5.38 -1.03
C VAL A 140 -14.25 4.44 -0.73
N ALA A 141 -14.44 4.09 0.55
CA ALA A 141 -15.54 3.24 1.00
C ALA A 141 -16.90 3.96 0.99
N SER A 142 -16.93 5.29 1.05
CA SER A 142 -18.17 6.08 1.04
C SER A 142 -18.68 6.43 -0.37
N LEU A 143 -17.84 6.36 -1.41
CA LEU A 143 -18.25 6.62 -2.80
C LEU A 143 -19.35 5.66 -3.28
N GLY A 144 -20.61 6.10 -3.27
CA GLY A 144 -21.80 5.34 -3.70
C GLY A 144 -23.04 6.20 -3.72
#